data_AF-A0A835UR30-F1
#
_entry.id   AF-A0A835UR30-F1
#
_cell.length_a   1.000
_cell.length_b   1.000
_cell.length_c   1.000
_cell.angle_alpha   90.00
_cell.angle_beta   90.00
_cell.angle_gamma   90.00
#
_symmetry.space_group_name_H-M   'P 1'
#
loop_
_entity.id
_entity.type
_entity.pdbx_description
1 polymer ?
#
loop_
_entity_poly.entity_id
_entity_poly.type
_entity_poly.pdbx_seq_one_letter_code
_entity_poly.pdbx_strand_id
1 'polypeptide(L)'
;MKDGIAMPDLRSSILLIHQELSELRKLVESCVEWQTKLERSIKEEFSSAVKQLGEIGKCSPGTKWMPGKRDACYICSEAPVDAVLYRCGHMCTCFNCAQDLQWSSGRCPICYSMIIDVVRAYPNS
;
A
#
# COMPACT_ATOMS: atom_id res chain seq x y z
N MET A 1 10.92 -74.41 -10.65
CA MET A 1 11.69 -73.17 -10.83
C MET A 1 10.93 -72.30 -11.81
N LYS A 2 10.09 -71.40 -11.30
CA LYS A 2 9.22 -70.52 -12.08
C LYS A 2 9.49 -69.11 -11.59
N ASP A 3 10.34 -68.37 -12.28
CA ASP A 3 10.43 -66.91 -12.15
C ASP A 3 10.87 -66.36 -13.50
N GLY A 4 9.98 -66.46 -14.49
CA GLY A 4 10.13 -65.79 -15.78
C GLY A 4 9.44 -64.44 -15.68
N ILE A 5 10.21 -63.39 -15.39
CA ILE A 5 9.72 -62.01 -15.40
C ILE A 5 9.24 -61.71 -16.84
N ALA A 6 7.93 -61.57 -17.02
CA ALA A 6 7.35 -61.18 -18.29
C ALA A 6 7.76 -59.73 -18.59
N MET A 7 8.70 -59.56 -19.51
CA MET A 7 9.08 -58.25 -20.03
C MET A 7 7.89 -57.68 -20.83
N PRO A 8 7.41 -56.46 -20.52
CA PRO A 8 6.31 -55.84 -21.26
C PRO A 8 6.67 -55.69 -22.74
N ASP A 9 5.74 -56.03 -23.64
CA ASP A 9 5.89 -55.79 -25.08
C ASP A 9 6.09 -54.30 -25.37
N LEU A 10 6.98 -53.95 -26.32
CA LEU A 10 7.40 -52.56 -26.60
C LEU A 10 6.22 -51.64 -26.91
N ARG A 11 5.20 -52.17 -27.61
CA ARG A 11 3.97 -51.43 -27.91
C ARG A 11 3.21 -51.07 -26.63
N SER A 12 3.15 -51.99 -25.67
CA SER A 12 2.55 -51.74 -24.35
C SER A 12 3.35 -50.71 -23.55
N SER A 13 4.69 -50.74 -23.63
CA SER A 13 5.53 -49.71 -23.01
C SER A 13 5.31 -48.32 -23.60
N ILE A 14 5.18 -48.21 -24.93
CA ILE A 14 4.88 -46.95 -25.61
C ILE A 14 3.51 -46.41 -25.18
N LEU A 15 2.49 -47.27 -25.15
CA LEU A 15 1.15 -46.87 -24.70
C LEU A 15 1.13 -46.40 -23.25
N LEU A 16 1.87 -47.07 -22.37
CA LEU A 16 2.01 -46.68 -20.97
C LEU A 16 2.68 -45.31 -20.84
N ILE A 17 3.80 -45.08 -21.54
CA ILE A 17 4.49 -43.78 -21.53
C ILE A 17 3.57 -42.68 -22.08
N HIS A 18 2.82 -42.93 -23.15
CA HIS A 18 1.85 -41.96 -23.67
C HIS A 18 0.75 -41.63 -22.66
N GLN A 19 0.28 -42.64 -21.92
CA GLN A 19 -0.71 -42.44 -20.85
C GLN A 19 -0.11 -41.63 -19.70
N GLU A 20 1.09 -41.97 -19.23
CA GLU A 20 1.79 -41.21 -18.19
C GLU A 20 2.06 -39.76 -18.60
N LEU A 21 2.50 -39.53 -19.85
CA LEU A 21 2.68 -38.18 -20.40
C LEU A 21 1.37 -37.40 -20.47
N SER A 22 0.25 -38.07 -20.78
CA SER A 22 -1.09 -37.47 -20.77
C SER A 22 -1.50 -37.05 -19.36
N GLU A 23 -1.27 -37.89 -18.36
CA GLU A 23 -1.56 -37.56 -16.96
C GLU A 23 -0.66 -36.44 -16.43
N LEU A 24 0.64 -36.47 -16.74
CA LEU A 24 1.57 -35.38 -16.40
C LEU A 24 1.15 -34.06 -17.05
N ARG A 25 0.73 -34.07 -18.32
CA ARG A 25 0.23 -32.89 -19.01
C ARG A 25 -1.00 -32.30 -18.31
N LYS A 26 -1.97 -33.12 -17.90
CA LYS A 26 -3.16 -32.67 -17.16
C LYS A 26 -2.81 -32.04 -15.81
N LEU A 27 -1.83 -32.62 -15.09
CA LEU A 27 -1.36 -32.06 -13.82
C LEU A 27 -0.70 -30.69 -14.00
N VAL A 28 0.12 -30.54 -15.06
CA VAL A 28 0.75 -29.25 -15.41
C VAL A 28 -0.31 -28.21 -15.79
N GLU A 29 -1.30 -28.59 -16.61
CA GLU A 29 -2.40 -27.71 -16.99
C GLU A 29 -3.21 -27.24 -15.77
N SER A 30 -3.50 -28.15 -14.83
CA SER A 30 -4.16 -27.79 -13.58
C SER A 30 -3.31 -26.85 -12.71
N CYS A 31 -2.01 -27.11 -12.58
CA CYS A 31 -1.10 -26.21 -11.86
C CYS A 31 -1.03 -24.82 -12.47
N VAL A 32 -0.91 -24.72 -13.80
CA VAL A 32 -0.88 -23.44 -14.50
C VAL A 32 -2.23 -22.71 -14.33
N GLU A 33 -3.36 -23.41 -14.41
CA GLU A 33 -4.66 -22.80 -14.17
C GLU A 33 -4.77 -22.24 -12.74
N TRP A 34 -4.36 -23.01 -11.72
CA TRP A 34 -4.31 -22.52 -10.35
C TRP A 34 -3.33 -21.36 -10.18
N GLN A 35 -2.18 -21.38 -10.85
CA GLN A 35 -1.20 -20.31 -10.83
C GLN A 35 -1.76 -19.02 -11.43
N THR A 36 -2.47 -19.09 -12.56
CA THR A 36 -3.16 -17.91 -13.14
C THR A 36 -4.29 -17.40 -12.26
N LYS A 37 -4.98 -18.27 -11.51
CA LYS A 37 -6.01 -17.87 -10.53
C LYS A 37 -5.38 -17.14 -9.34
N LEU A 38 -4.29 -17.67 -8.79
CA LEU A 38 -3.57 -17.05 -7.68
C LEU A 38 -2.97 -15.69 -8.07
N GLU A 39 -2.29 -15.61 -9.21
CA GLU A 39 -1.74 -14.36 -9.75
C GLU A 39 -2.84 -13.33 -10.03
N ARG A 40 -4.00 -13.77 -10.54
CA ARG A 40 -5.19 -12.91 -10.73
C ARG A 40 -5.72 -12.40 -9.40
N SER A 41 -5.89 -13.25 -8.39
CA SER A 41 -6.33 -12.83 -7.06
C SER A 41 -5.38 -11.81 -6.44
N ILE A 42 -4.06 -12.00 -6.53
CA ILE A 42 -3.07 -11.01 -6.05
C ILE A 42 -3.21 -9.68 -6.83
N LYS A 43 -3.41 -9.75 -8.14
CA LYS A 43 -3.60 -8.55 -8.99
C LYS A 43 -4.92 -7.84 -8.72
N GLU A 44 -5.99 -8.57 -8.41
CA GLU A 44 -7.30 -8.04 -8.04
C GLU A 44 -7.26 -7.37 -6.66
N GLU A 45 -6.62 -8.00 -5.67
CA GLU A 45 -6.37 -7.42 -4.34
C GLU A 45 -5.47 -6.17 -4.42
N PHE A 46 -4.46 -6.19 -5.27
CA PHE A 46 -3.62 -5.00 -5.49
C PHE A 46 -4.39 -3.91 -6.23
N SER A 47 -5.21 -4.25 -7.23
CA SER A 47 -6.02 -3.28 -7.97
C SER A 47 -7.15 -2.69 -7.13
N SER A 48 -7.72 -3.45 -6.19
CA SER A 48 -8.71 -2.95 -5.22
C SER A 48 -8.05 -2.05 -4.19
N ALA A 49 -6.87 -2.43 -3.65
CA ALA A 49 -6.08 -1.59 -2.75
C ALA A 49 -5.61 -0.30 -3.44
N VAL A 50 -5.14 -0.36 -4.70
CA VAL A 50 -4.76 0.80 -5.49
C VAL A 50 -5.96 1.66 -5.87
N LYS A 51 -7.15 1.09 -6.11
CA LYS A 51 -8.39 1.87 -6.26
C LYS A 51 -8.78 2.58 -4.96
N GLN A 52 -8.65 1.93 -3.81
CA GLN A 52 -8.84 2.56 -2.50
C GLN A 52 -7.84 3.69 -2.26
N LEU A 53 -6.58 3.53 -2.69
CA LEU A 53 -5.57 4.61 -2.71
C LEU A 53 -5.89 5.70 -3.74
N GLY A 54 -6.47 5.36 -4.88
CA GLY A 54 -6.96 6.29 -5.89
C GLY A 54 -8.16 7.13 -5.41
N GLU A 55 -8.91 6.62 -4.44
CA GLU A 55 -9.92 7.38 -3.70
C GLU A 55 -9.33 8.23 -2.58
N ILE A 56 -8.13 7.92 -2.05
CA ILE A 56 -7.35 8.85 -1.22
C ILE A 56 -6.82 10.03 -2.06
N GLY A 57 -6.59 9.81 -3.37
CA GLY A 57 -6.30 10.87 -4.34
C GLY A 57 -7.52 11.66 -4.82
N LYS A 58 -8.74 11.20 -4.53
CA LYS A 58 -9.96 12.01 -4.59
C LYS A 58 -10.32 12.41 -3.18
N CYS A 59 -9.69 13.46 -2.67
CA CYS A 59 -10.22 14.19 -1.52
C CYS A 59 -11.69 14.54 -1.78
N SER A 60 -12.62 13.70 -1.32
CA SER A 60 -13.97 14.15 -1.05
C SER A 60 -13.84 15.20 0.06
N PRO A 61 -14.41 16.40 -0.12
CA PRO A 61 -14.27 17.52 0.81
C PRO A 61 -15.05 17.23 2.10
N GLY A 62 -14.48 16.40 2.98
CA GLY A 62 -15.11 15.86 4.19
C GLY A 62 -14.57 16.42 5.50
N THR A 63 -13.31 16.88 5.55
CA THR A 63 -13.05 18.09 6.34
C THR A 63 -13.59 19.21 5.48
N LYS A 64 -14.56 19.97 5.99
CA LYS A 64 -15.07 21.18 5.35
C LYS A 64 -13.90 22.14 5.12
N TRP A 65 -13.19 21.96 4.01
CA TRP A 65 -12.11 22.82 3.58
C TRP A 65 -12.78 24.06 3.06
N MET A 66 -12.99 25.00 3.97
CA MET A 66 -13.39 26.36 3.66
C MET A 66 -12.24 26.98 2.85
N PRO A 67 -12.44 27.41 1.60
CA PRO A 67 -11.38 27.99 0.76
C PRO A 67 -10.73 29.27 1.33
N GLY A 68 -11.14 29.75 2.50
CA GLY A 68 -10.54 30.87 3.24
C GLY A 68 -9.86 30.52 4.57
N LYS A 69 -9.67 29.23 4.91
CA LYS A 69 -9.02 28.79 6.18
C LYS A 69 -7.69 28.05 5.98
N ARG A 70 -7.11 28.07 4.78
CA ARG A 70 -5.74 27.52 4.55
C ARG A 70 -4.69 28.21 5.40
N ASP A 71 -5.00 29.42 5.83
CA ASP A 71 -4.08 30.25 6.56
C ASP A 71 -4.39 30.30 8.05
N ALA A 72 -5.32 29.51 8.61
CA ALA A 72 -5.64 29.57 10.05
C ALA A 72 -5.05 28.40 10.84
N CYS A 73 -4.54 28.67 12.04
CA CYS A 73 -3.91 27.67 12.90
C CYS A 73 -4.87 26.52 13.25
N TYR A 74 -4.41 25.28 13.09
CA TYR A 74 -5.16 24.06 13.42
C TYR A 74 -5.57 23.98 14.89
N ILE A 75 -4.76 24.52 15.81
CA ILE A 75 -5.03 24.48 17.25
C ILE A 75 -6.00 25.58 17.68
N CYS A 76 -5.64 26.86 17.52
CA CYS A 76 -6.47 27.94 18.03
C CYS A 76 -7.56 28.39 17.06
N SER A 77 -7.45 28.08 15.76
CA SER A 77 -8.37 28.57 14.71
C SER A 77 -8.51 30.11 14.60
N GLU A 78 -7.67 30.87 15.30
CA GLU A 78 -7.72 32.34 15.39
C GLU A 78 -6.59 33.00 14.62
N ALA A 79 -5.35 32.57 14.89
CA ALA A 79 -4.15 33.17 14.33
C ALA A 79 -3.78 32.53 12.98
N PRO A 80 -3.04 33.26 12.11
CA PRO A 80 -2.62 32.69 10.86
C PRO A 80 -1.57 31.59 11.02
N VAL A 81 -1.46 30.68 10.06
CA VAL A 81 -0.38 29.70 9.98
C VAL A 81 0.91 30.41 9.57
N ASP A 82 1.81 30.57 10.52
CA ASP A 82 3.10 31.25 10.33
C ASP A 82 4.28 30.43 10.89
N ALA A 83 4.11 29.12 11.06
CA ALA A 83 5.16 28.24 11.57
C ALA A 83 5.32 26.95 10.76
N VAL A 84 6.58 26.55 10.58
CA VAL A 84 7.01 25.28 9.99
C VAL A 84 7.52 24.38 11.11
N LEU A 85 7.01 23.15 11.18
CA LEU A 85 7.51 22.13 12.10
C LEU A 85 8.74 21.44 11.51
N TYR A 86 9.92 21.64 12.11
CA TYR A 86 11.19 21.14 11.58
C TYR A 86 11.25 19.61 11.57
N ARG A 87 11.93 19.06 10.54
CA ARG A 87 11.93 17.66 10.05
C ARG A 87 10.76 17.26 9.17
N CYS A 88 9.52 17.49 9.58
CA CYS A 88 8.36 17.05 8.78
C CYS A 88 7.86 18.12 7.80
N GLY A 89 8.19 19.40 8.02
CA GLY A 89 7.91 20.49 7.08
C GLY A 89 6.46 20.96 7.04
N HIS A 90 5.56 20.37 7.82
CA HIS A 90 4.16 20.76 7.82
C HIS A 90 3.95 22.14 8.44
N MET A 91 3.20 22.98 7.73
CA MET A 91 2.73 24.28 8.18
C MET A 91 1.25 24.18 8.52
N CYS A 92 0.93 23.96 9.80
CA CYS A 92 -0.45 23.73 10.24
C CYS A 92 -0.85 24.54 11.46
N THR A 93 0.07 25.31 12.06
CA THR A 93 -0.18 26.08 13.28
C THR A 93 0.43 27.46 13.21
N CYS A 94 -0.06 28.38 14.02
CA CYS A 94 0.67 29.61 14.31
C CYS A 94 1.90 29.29 15.17
N PHE A 95 2.83 30.22 15.26
CA PHE A 95 4.10 30.07 15.97
C PHE A 95 3.92 29.77 17.45
N ASN A 96 3.00 30.46 18.14
CA ASN A 96 2.74 30.24 19.57
C ASN A 96 2.21 28.82 19.83
N CYS A 97 1.21 28.37 19.06
CA CYS A 97 0.68 27.03 19.20
C CYS A 97 1.70 25.95 18.80
N ALA A 98 2.57 26.22 17.83
CA ALA A 98 3.63 25.30 17.42
C ALA A 98 4.66 25.10 18.56
N GLN A 99 5.00 26.19 19.23
CA GLN A 99 5.85 26.20 20.42
C GLN A 99 5.23 25.39 21.56
N ASP A 100 3.97 25.66 21.93
CA ASP A 100 3.26 24.88 22.95
C ASP A 100 3.18 23.38 22.59
N LEU A 101 2.98 23.06 21.31
CA LEU A 101 3.01 21.70 20.77
C LEU A 101 4.36 21.03 20.99
N GLN A 102 5.47 21.74 20.78
CA GLN A 102 6.82 21.21 20.95
C GLN A 102 7.09 20.77 22.40
N TRP A 103 6.62 21.55 23.39
CA TRP A 103 6.80 21.22 24.81
C TRP A 103 5.77 20.26 25.39
N SER A 104 4.57 20.21 24.81
CA SER A 104 3.50 19.32 25.26
C SER A 104 3.59 17.93 24.62
N SER A 105 3.00 17.74 23.45
CA SER A 105 2.97 16.44 22.78
C SER A 105 4.27 16.11 22.04
N GLY A 106 5.02 17.13 21.63
CA GLY A 106 6.21 17.02 20.80
C GLY A 106 5.94 16.43 19.42
N ARG A 107 4.69 16.38 18.94
CA ARG A 107 4.30 15.69 17.69
C ARG A 107 3.47 16.57 16.78
N CYS A 108 3.77 16.51 15.48
CA CYS A 108 3.00 17.20 14.44
C CYS A 108 1.54 16.69 14.38
N PRO A 109 0.52 17.58 14.38
CA PRO A 109 -0.90 17.18 14.27
C PRO A 109 -1.27 16.46 12.97
N ILE A 110 -0.48 16.66 11.91
CA ILE A 110 -0.78 16.12 10.56
C ILE A 110 -0.19 14.72 10.37
N CYS A 111 1.06 14.53 10.75
CA CYS A 111 1.83 13.32 10.42
C CYS A 111 2.42 12.60 11.64
N TYR A 112 2.14 13.08 12.86
CA TYR A 112 2.62 12.52 14.13
C TYR A 112 4.14 12.43 14.29
N SER A 113 4.92 12.99 13.37
CA SER A 113 6.37 13.06 13.46
C SER A 113 6.80 13.97 14.62
N MET A 114 7.95 13.66 15.24
CA MET A 114 8.51 14.48 16.31
C MET A 114 8.83 15.90 15.81
N ILE A 115 8.44 16.89 16.61
CA ILE A 115 8.77 18.30 16.40
C ILE A 115 10.12 18.53 17.06
N ILE A 116 11.18 18.59 16.25
CA ILE A 116 12.53 18.84 16.76
C ILE A 116 12.74 20.33 17.01
N ASP A 117 12.20 21.17 16.13
CA ASP A 117 12.28 22.62 16.22
C ASP A 117 11.07 23.28 15.54
N VAL A 118 10.83 24.55 15.84
CA VAL A 118 9.74 25.36 15.29
C VAL A 118 10.33 26.60 14.63
N VAL A 119 10.13 26.73 13.32
CA VAL A 119 10.65 27.86 12.55
C VAL A 119 9.51 28.78 12.15
N ARG A 120 9.65 30.08 12.42
CA ARG A 120 8.67 31.06 11.96
C ARG A 120 8.83 31.33 10.47
N ALA A 121 7.74 31.24 9.73
CA ALA A 121 7.69 31.54 8.30
C ALA A 121 7.17 32.96 8.07
N TYR A 122 7.85 33.69 7.21
CA TYR A 122 7.44 35.00 6.73
C TYR A 122 7.13 34.91 5.24
N PRO A 123 6.03 35.50 4.75
CA PRO A 123 5.74 35.54 3.33
C PRO A 123 6.83 36.31 2.59
N ASN A 124 7.24 35.81 1.42
CA ASN A 124 8.08 36.58 0.51
C ASN A 124 7.21 37.71 -0.05
N SER A 125 7.56 38.95 0.31
CA SER A 125 6.90 40.18 -0.17
C SER A 125 7.47 40.63 -1.50
#